data_AF-A0A9R1X8Z4-F1
#
_entry.id   AF-A0A9R1X8Z4-F1
#
_cell.length_a   1.000
_cell.length_b   1.000
_cell.length_c   1.000
_cell.angle_alpha   90.00
_cell.angle_beta   90.00
_cell.angle_gamma   90.00
#
_symmetry.space_group_name_H-M   'P 1'
#
loop_
_entity.id
_entity.type
_entity.pdbx_description
1 polymer ?
#
loop_
_entity_poly.entity_id
_entity_poly.type
_entity_poly.pdbx_seq_one_letter_code
_entity_poly.pdbx_strand_id
1 'polypeptide(L)'
;MIQQSFSKNTTQPEDASGGTSSMSALRKSTRARKAKSFGYDFQLYLVEGTRNETMSQHQYCFNIDEDPKTFNEAMASRNVHLWKEAIRDEIDSIMHNNT
;
A
#
# COMPACT_ATOMS: atom_id res chain seq x y z
N MET A 1 -13.48 -50.83 19.91
CA MET A 1 -13.88 -51.84 18.90
C MET A 1 -15.06 -51.23 18.17
N ILE A 2 -15.10 -51.08 16.85
CA ILE A 2 -14.88 -52.08 15.81
C ILE A 2 -14.31 -51.35 14.57
N GLN A 3 -13.29 -51.95 13.96
CA GLN A 3 -12.77 -51.51 12.66
C GLN A 3 -13.81 -51.78 11.57
N GLN A 4 -13.99 -50.85 10.63
CA GLN A 4 -14.61 -51.16 9.33
C GLN A 4 -13.54 -51.15 8.25
N SER A 5 -13.15 -52.36 7.91
CA SER A 5 -12.36 -52.76 6.75
C SER A 5 -13.13 -52.41 5.46
N PHE A 6 -12.49 -51.68 4.55
CA PHE A 6 -12.97 -51.53 3.19
C PHE A 6 -12.27 -52.56 2.28
N SER A 7 -13.09 -53.40 1.65
CA SER A 7 -12.71 -54.41 0.66
C SER A 7 -12.01 -53.79 -0.55
N LYS A 8 -10.93 -54.41 -1.00
CA LYS A 8 -10.32 -54.14 -2.30
C LYS A 8 -11.09 -54.89 -3.38
N ASN A 9 -11.73 -54.18 -4.30
CA ASN A 9 -12.21 -54.77 -5.54
C ASN A 9 -11.51 -54.09 -6.72
N THR A 10 -10.55 -54.84 -7.30
CA THR A 10 -10.02 -54.66 -8.66
C THR A 10 -11.16 -54.79 -9.67
N THR A 11 -11.18 -53.94 -10.70
CA THR A 11 -11.35 -54.28 -12.14
C THR A 11 -11.54 -52.98 -12.93
N GLN A 12 -10.56 -52.65 -13.78
CA GLN A 12 -10.73 -51.74 -14.93
C GLN A 12 -11.51 -52.50 -16.02
N PRO A 13 -12.32 -51.85 -16.88
CA PRO A 13 -11.70 -51.30 -18.09
C PRO A 13 -12.43 -50.18 -18.87
N GLU A 14 -11.73 -49.69 -19.90
CA GLU A 14 -12.11 -49.00 -21.14
C GLU A 14 -12.70 -47.56 -21.14
N ASP A 15 -11.90 -46.67 -21.75
CA ASP A 15 -12.24 -45.58 -22.69
C ASP A 15 -13.46 -44.67 -22.47
N ALA A 16 -13.18 -43.42 -22.11
CA ALA A 16 -13.91 -42.27 -22.65
C ALA A 16 -13.01 -41.02 -22.68
N SER A 17 -12.49 -40.72 -23.87
CA SER A 17 -11.99 -39.41 -24.27
C SER A 17 -13.02 -38.33 -23.92
N GLY A 18 -12.67 -37.40 -23.03
CA GLY A 18 -13.56 -36.31 -22.67
C GLY A 18 -12.88 -35.23 -21.83
N GLY A 19 -12.10 -34.37 -22.50
CA GLY A 19 -11.78 -33.01 -22.05
C GLY A 19 -11.04 -32.89 -20.71
N THR A 20 -9.72 -32.96 -20.75
CA THR A 20 -8.89 -32.37 -19.69
C THR A 20 -9.09 -30.86 -19.72
N SER A 21 -10.13 -30.38 -19.04
CA SER A 21 -10.19 -29.03 -18.51
C SER A 21 -8.97 -28.87 -17.62
N SER A 22 -7.90 -28.36 -18.21
CA SER A 22 -6.71 -27.92 -17.50
C SER A 22 -7.22 -26.92 -16.46
N MET A 23 -7.42 -27.37 -15.23
CA MET A 23 -7.31 -26.52 -14.05
C MET A 23 -5.91 -25.95 -14.11
N SER A 24 -5.74 -24.89 -14.89
CA SER A 24 -4.50 -24.15 -14.93
C SER A 24 -4.39 -23.53 -13.55
N ALA A 25 -3.64 -24.21 -12.67
CA ALA A 25 -3.33 -23.71 -11.35
C ALA A 25 -2.85 -22.27 -11.51
N LEU A 26 -3.43 -21.34 -10.75
CA LEU A 26 -3.06 -19.93 -10.81
C LEU A 26 -1.54 -19.83 -10.67
N ARG A 27 -0.86 -19.52 -11.79
CA ARG A 27 0.59 -19.46 -11.82
C ARG A 27 1.01 -18.20 -11.08
N LYS A 28 1.68 -18.37 -9.94
CA LYS A 28 2.30 -17.25 -9.23
C LYS A 28 3.47 -16.73 -10.05
N SER A 29 3.54 -15.40 -10.20
CA SER A 29 4.68 -14.74 -10.81
C SER A 29 5.94 -14.97 -9.96
N THR A 30 6.96 -15.60 -10.54
CA THR A 30 8.30 -15.74 -9.93
C THR A 30 9.17 -14.50 -10.12
N ARG A 31 8.69 -13.48 -10.85
CA ARG A 31 9.50 -12.31 -11.17
C ARG A 31 9.80 -11.48 -9.92
N ALA A 32 11.08 -11.22 -9.67
CA ALA A 32 11.50 -10.29 -8.63
C ALA A 32 10.93 -8.88 -8.90
N ARG A 33 10.40 -8.23 -7.86
CA ARG A 33 10.06 -6.80 -7.92
C ARG A 33 11.33 -5.98 -8.02
N LYS A 34 11.35 -5.03 -8.94
CA LYS A 34 12.39 -3.99 -9.03
C LYS A 34 11.76 -2.67 -8.62
N ALA A 35 12.44 -1.90 -7.77
CA ALA A 35 12.03 -0.55 -7.45
C ALA A 35 12.00 0.32 -8.73
N LYS A 36 11.02 1.21 -8.81
CA LYS A 36 10.84 2.16 -9.92
C LYS A 36 10.96 3.57 -9.34
N SER A 37 11.83 4.41 -9.89
CA SER A 37 11.82 5.85 -9.64
C SER A 37 10.97 6.53 -10.71
N PHE A 38 10.24 7.56 -10.32
CA PHE A 38 9.33 8.31 -11.20
C PHE A 38 9.92 9.65 -11.66
N GLY A 39 11.15 10.00 -11.26
CA GLY A 39 11.79 11.27 -11.62
C GLY A 39 11.28 12.44 -10.80
N TYR A 40 11.53 13.68 -11.24
CA TYR A 40 10.96 14.90 -10.63
C TYR A 40 9.77 15.46 -11.46
N ASP A 41 9.46 14.83 -12.58
CA ASP A 41 8.56 15.28 -13.64
C ASP A 41 7.14 14.71 -13.52
N PHE A 42 6.84 14.00 -12.42
CA PHE A 42 5.51 13.46 -12.17
C PHE A 42 4.75 14.33 -11.15
N GLN A 43 3.48 14.62 -11.44
CA GLN A 43 2.58 15.31 -10.50
C GLN A 43 1.52 14.33 -10.00
N LEU A 44 1.38 14.24 -8.68
CA LEU A 44 0.34 13.46 -8.03
C LEU A 44 -0.82 14.35 -7.64
N TYR A 45 -2.04 13.86 -7.86
CA TYR A 45 -3.25 14.51 -7.40
C TYR A 45 -4.09 13.48 -6.65
N LEU A 46 -4.64 13.90 -5.52
CA LEU A 46 -5.70 13.17 -4.85
C LEU A 46 -7.01 13.60 -5.50
N VAL A 47 -7.65 12.67 -6.19
CA VAL A 47 -8.90 12.89 -6.90
C VAL A 47 -10.03 12.27 -6.11
N GLU A 48 -10.99 13.09 -5.71
CA GLU A 48 -12.24 12.65 -5.11
C GLU A 48 -13.31 12.58 -6.21
N GLY A 49 -14.07 11.49 -6.24
CA GLY A 49 -15.14 11.30 -7.20
C GLY A 49 -15.36 9.83 -7.56
N THR A 50 -16.18 9.61 -8.59
CA THR A 50 -16.41 8.28 -9.15
C THR A 50 -15.48 8.03 -10.35
N ARG A 51 -15.46 6.80 -10.86
CA ARG A 51 -14.68 6.46 -12.07
C ARG A 51 -14.99 7.38 -13.26
N ASN A 52 -16.22 7.91 -13.33
CA ASN A 52 -16.72 8.66 -14.48
C ASN A 52 -16.79 10.18 -14.22
N GLU A 53 -16.65 10.62 -12.97
CA GLU A 53 -16.81 12.02 -12.60
C GLU A 53 -15.87 12.40 -11.46
N THR A 54 -15.02 13.39 -11.72
CA THR A 54 -14.14 13.99 -10.71
C THR A 54 -14.86 15.14 -10.02
N MET A 55 -15.03 15.03 -8.71
CA MET A 55 -15.68 16.05 -7.87
C MET A 55 -14.67 17.06 -7.33
N SER A 56 -13.51 16.59 -6.85
CA SER A 56 -12.45 17.47 -6.34
C SER A 56 -11.08 16.92 -6.71
N GLN A 57 -10.15 17.82 -7.02
CA GLN A 57 -8.76 17.47 -7.29
C GLN A 57 -7.86 18.29 -6.38
N HIS A 58 -7.16 17.62 -5.48
CA HIS A 58 -6.20 18.23 -4.57
C HIS A 58 -4.79 17.85 -5.03
N GLN A 59 -3.89 18.83 -5.16
CA GLN A 59 -2.49 18.52 -5.40
C GLN A 59 -1.96 17.70 -4.24
N TYR A 60 -1.54 16.47 -4.53
CA TYR A 60 -1.07 15.55 -3.50
C TYR A 60 0.39 15.91 -3.17
N CYS A 61 0.56 16.56 -2.02
CA CYS A 61 1.88 16.93 -1.50
C CYS A 61 2.43 15.73 -0.73
N PHE A 62 3.21 14.90 -1.41
CA PHE A 62 4.02 13.90 -0.73
C PHE A 62 5.13 14.67 0.01
N ASN A 63 5.39 14.34 1.28
CA ASN A 63 6.65 14.74 1.92
C ASN A 63 7.75 13.87 1.26
N ILE A 64 8.17 14.26 0.04
CA ILE A 64 9.26 13.58 -0.68
C ILE A 64 10.60 13.99 -0.07
N ASP A 65 10.64 15.20 0.50
CA ASP A 65 11.82 15.73 1.16
C ASP A 65 12.00 15.07 2.53
N GLU A 66 13.27 14.85 2.90
CA GLU A 66 13.61 14.47 4.27
C GLU A 66 13.14 15.56 5.25
N ASP A 67 12.85 15.16 6.48
CA ASP A 67 12.52 16.12 7.54
C ASP A 67 13.64 17.18 7.68
N PRO A 68 13.30 18.46 7.87
CA PRO A 68 14.29 19.51 7.99
C PRO A 68 15.20 19.23 9.20
N LYS A 69 16.51 19.24 8.97
CA LYS A 69 17.51 18.95 10.01
C LYS A 69 17.93 20.20 10.77
N THR A 70 17.62 21.37 10.21
CA THR A 70 17.92 22.67 10.82
C THR A 70 16.67 23.54 10.93
N PHE A 71 16.70 24.45 11.90
CA PHE A 71 15.63 25.44 12.06
C PHE A 71 15.41 26.29 10.80
N ASN A 72 16.49 26.71 10.13
CA ASN A 72 16.40 27.50 8.91
C ASN A 72 15.73 26.73 7.77
N GLU A 73 16.05 25.44 7.61
CA GLU A 73 15.34 24.58 6.64
C GLU A 73 13.85 24.46 6.98
N ALA A 74 13.51 24.24 8.26
CA ALA A 74 12.11 24.16 8.69
C ALA A 74 11.35 25.47 8.42
N MET A 75 11.98 26.62 8.67
CA MET A 75 11.38 27.95 8.45
C MET A 75 11.29 28.35 6.99
N ALA A 76 12.16 27.82 6.13
CA ALA A 76 12.08 27.98 4.68
C ALA A 76 11.16 26.93 4.01
N SER A 77 10.75 25.90 4.75
CA SER A 77 9.93 24.81 4.21
C SER A 77 8.50 25.26 3.90
N ARG A 78 7.85 24.54 2.98
CA ARG A 78 6.42 24.71 2.68
C ARG A 78 5.52 24.58 3.91
N ASN A 79 5.96 23.80 4.90
CA ASN A 79 5.23 23.49 6.13
C ASN A 79 5.58 24.45 7.28
N VAL A 80 6.17 25.62 7.01
CA VAL A 80 6.57 26.61 8.03
C VAL A 80 5.45 26.96 9.02
N HIS A 81 4.18 27.00 8.59
CA HIS A 81 3.07 27.30 9.50
C HIS A 81 2.88 26.20 10.55
N LEU A 82 2.99 24.92 10.16
CA LEU A 82 2.90 23.77 11.06
C LEU A 82 4.06 23.78 12.06
N TRP A 83 5.28 24.05 11.59
CA TRP A 83 6.44 24.17 12.48
C TRP A 83 6.29 25.29 13.51
N LYS A 84 5.79 26.46 13.09
CA LYS A 84 5.51 27.58 13.99
C LYS A 84 4.40 27.30 14.98
N GLU A 85 3.41 26.51 14.61
CA GLU A 85 2.36 26.05 15.51
C GLU A 85 2.91 25.07 16.53
N ALA A 86 3.59 24.01 16.10
CA ALA A 86 4.21 23.04 16.98
C ALA A 86 5.17 23.68 18.01
N ILE A 87 5.96 24.68 17.60
CA ILE A 87 6.84 25.42 18.51
C ILE A 87 6.03 26.21 19.55
N ARG A 88 4.92 26.85 19.14
CA ARG A 88 4.06 27.59 20.07
C ARG A 88 3.40 26.64 21.06
N ASP A 89 2.86 25.52 20.59
CA ASP A 89 2.23 24.52 21.44
C ASP A 89 3.20 23.95 22.46
N GLU A 90 4.46 23.71 22.07
CA GLU A 90 5.52 23.27 22.99
C GLU A 90 5.86 24.36 24.03
N ILE A 91 5.98 25.62 23.61
CA ILE A 91 6.20 26.74 24.54
C ILE A 91 5.04 26.84 25.54
N ASP A 92 3.81 26.77 25.06
CA ASP A 92 2.62 26.81 25.90
C ASP A 92 2.61 25.62 26.86
N SER A 93 2.96 24.41 26.41
CA SER A 93 3.08 23.22 27.24
C SER A 93 4.11 23.40 28.37
N ILE A 94 5.31 23.92 28.06
CA ILE A 94 6.36 24.18 29.07
C ILE A 94 5.90 25.22 30.09
N MET A 95 5.28 26.32 29.63
CA MET A 95 4.81 27.40 30.50
C MET A 95 3.69 26.95 31.45
N HIS A 96 2.82 26.04 31.02
CA HIS A 96 1.74 25.50 31.86
C HIS A 96 2.20 24.37 32.79
N ASN A 97 3.23 23.61 32.42
CA ASN A 97 3.67 22.42 33.17
C ASN A 97 4.77 22.70 34.22
N ASN A 98 5.24 23.94 34.40
CA ASN A 98 6.28 24.32 35.38
C ASN A 98 7.52 23.41 35.36
N THR A 99 7.98 23.02 34.18
CA THR A 99 9.17 22.16 34.00
C THR A 99 10.44 23.00 33.86
#